data_AF-A0A1V8S8P3-F1
#
_entry.id   AF-A0A1V8S8P3-F1
#
_cell.length_a   1.000
_cell.length_b   1.000
_cell.length_c   1.000
_cell.angle_alpha   90.00
_cell.angle_beta   90.00
_cell.angle_gamma   90.00
#
_symmetry.space_group_name_H-M   'P 1'
#
loop_
_entity.id
_entity.type
_entity.pdbx_description
1 polymer ?
#
loop_
_entity_poly.entity_id
_entity_poly.type
_entity_poly.pdbx_seq_one_letter_code
_entity_poly.pdbx_strand_id
1 'polypeptide(L)'
;METVTLSRWINKPLFVSSWLLSQRDMLASVLRVWGDKESDWTIRYQPSKERFEEGSKLTAAGGPDQQKGFGMAMYARVFFPNGDGNYEAKHGLANEVLGLPKEDLDESTRNLKRMMDSNWV
;
A
#
# COMPACT_ATOMS: atom_id res chain seq x y z
N MET A 1 -23.07 27.70 -5.71
CA MET A 1 -22.39 26.49 -5.22
C MET A 1 -21.15 26.96 -4.48
N GLU A 2 -20.98 26.61 -3.21
CA GLU A 2 -19.72 26.88 -2.50
C GLU A 2 -18.62 25.99 -3.08
N THR A 3 -17.50 26.59 -3.48
CA THR A 3 -16.30 25.86 -3.92
C THR A 3 -15.70 25.10 -2.74
N VAL A 4 -15.45 23.81 -2.90
CA VAL A 4 -14.70 23.01 -1.91
C VAL A 4 -13.25 23.50 -1.90
N THR A 5 -12.76 23.92 -0.72
CA THR A 5 -11.39 24.38 -0.53
C THR A 5 -10.71 23.56 0.57
N LEU A 6 -9.38 23.43 0.47
CA LEU A 6 -8.57 22.70 1.46
C LEU A 6 -8.63 23.33 2.87
N SER A 7 -9.07 24.60 3.00
CA SER A 7 -9.26 25.28 4.28
C SER A 7 -10.20 24.55 5.24
N ARG A 8 -11.11 23.69 4.75
CA ARG A 8 -11.97 22.83 5.57
C ARG A 8 -11.19 21.85 6.46
N TRP A 9 -9.95 21.55 6.08
CA TRP A 9 -9.04 20.65 6.79
C TRP A 9 -7.87 21.38 7.46
N ILE A 10 -7.91 22.71 7.62
CA ILE A 10 -6.86 23.42 8.37
C ILE A 10 -6.74 22.83 9.79
N ASN A 11 -5.52 22.47 10.17
CA ASN A 11 -5.20 21.81 11.45
C ASN A 11 -5.94 20.48 11.69
N LYS A 12 -6.41 19.82 10.62
CA LYS A 12 -7.05 18.49 10.66
C LYS A 12 -6.42 17.57 9.62
N PRO A 13 -6.36 16.25 9.86
CA PRO A 13 -5.92 15.32 8.84
C PRO A 13 -6.94 15.26 7.70
N LEU A 14 -6.43 15.13 6.48
CA LEU A 14 -7.18 14.85 5.25
C LEU A 14 -6.82 13.43 4.81
N PHE A 15 -7.83 12.58 4.63
CA PHE A 15 -7.65 11.21 4.15
C PHE A 15 -8.17 11.09 2.73
N VAL A 16 -7.34 10.55 1.84
CA VAL A 16 -7.69 10.19 0.48
C VAL A 16 -7.14 8.79 0.21
N SER A 17 -7.80 8.05 -0.65
CA SER A 17 -7.35 6.70 -1.02
C SER A 17 -7.51 6.46 -2.50
N SER A 18 -6.48 5.88 -3.11
CA SER A 18 -6.57 5.25 -4.43
C SER A 18 -7.29 3.91 -4.32
N TRP A 19 -6.84 3.09 -3.36
CA TRP A 19 -7.34 1.74 -3.14
C TRP A 19 -7.17 1.28 -1.69
N LEU A 20 -8.04 0.34 -1.29
CA LEU A 20 -7.88 -0.52 -0.12
C LEU A 20 -7.69 -1.95 -0.61
N LEU A 21 -6.46 -2.46 -0.60
CA LEU A 21 -6.08 -3.74 -1.23
C LEU A 21 -5.38 -4.69 -0.27
N SER A 22 -5.54 -5.98 -0.53
CA SER A 22 -4.69 -7.03 0.03
C SER A 22 -3.47 -7.30 -0.87
N GLN A 23 -2.45 -7.98 -0.34
CA GLN A 23 -1.32 -8.46 -1.15
C GLN A 23 -1.76 -9.42 -2.27
N ARG A 24 -2.89 -10.13 -2.09
CA ARG A 24 -3.44 -11.01 -3.12
C ARG A 24 -4.10 -10.22 -4.25
N ASP A 25 -4.74 -9.10 -3.97
CA ASP A 25 -5.29 -8.23 -5.03
C ASP A 25 -4.17 -7.66 -5.90
N MET A 26 -3.07 -7.24 -5.27
CA MET A 26 -1.86 -6.76 -5.96
C MET A 26 -1.25 -7.87 -6.83
N LEU A 27 -1.07 -9.08 -6.29
CA LEU A 27 -0.58 -10.23 -7.06
C LEU A 27 -1.50 -10.56 -8.23
N ALA A 28 -2.82 -10.58 -8.01
CA ALA A 28 -3.79 -10.88 -9.07
C ALA A 28 -3.70 -9.87 -10.22
N SER A 29 -3.47 -8.59 -9.93
CA SER A 29 -3.21 -7.56 -10.95
C SER A 29 -1.93 -7.86 -11.74
N VAL A 30 -0.84 -8.18 -11.06
CA VAL A 30 0.44 -8.57 -11.70
C VAL A 30 0.24 -9.75 -12.64
N LEU A 31 -0.42 -10.82 -12.20
CA LEU A 31 -0.69 -12.00 -13.02
C LEU A 31 -1.50 -11.64 -14.29
N ARG A 32 -2.55 -10.82 -14.16
CA ARG A 32 -3.33 -10.36 -15.32
C ARG A 32 -2.51 -9.52 -16.30
N VAL A 33 -1.67 -8.60 -15.79
CA VAL A 33 -0.92 -7.66 -16.62
C VAL A 33 0.29 -8.30 -17.31
N TRP A 34 1.00 -9.21 -16.61
CA TRP A 34 2.13 -9.93 -17.19
C TRP A 34 1.72 -11.17 -18.00
N GLY A 35 0.50 -11.69 -17.79
CA GLY A 35 0.04 -12.93 -18.40
C GLY A 35 0.60 -14.19 -17.72
N ASP A 36 1.16 -14.04 -16.52
CA ASP A 36 1.67 -15.13 -15.69
C ASP A 36 0.52 -15.93 -15.07
N LYS A 37 0.80 -17.17 -14.69
CA LYS A 37 -0.09 -17.97 -13.85
C LYS A 37 0.40 -17.96 -12.41
N GLU A 38 -0.52 -18.08 -11.46
CA GLU A 38 -0.15 -18.21 -10.04
C GLU A 38 0.77 -19.42 -9.80
N SER A 39 0.61 -20.49 -10.59
CA SER A 39 1.48 -21.67 -10.56
C SER A 39 2.95 -21.39 -10.91
N ASP A 40 3.22 -20.27 -11.57
CA ASP A 40 4.57 -19.87 -11.96
C ASP A 40 5.30 -19.17 -10.80
N TRP A 41 4.57 -18.85 -9.72
CA TRP A 41 5.07 -18.11 -8.56
C TRP A 41 5.16 -19.00 -7.31
N THR A 42 6.24 -18.85 -6.53
CA THR A 42 6.33 -19.47 -5.20
C THR A 42 5.75 -18.52 -4.15
N ILE A 43 4.55 -18.84 -3.67
CA ILE A 43 3.88 -18.05 -2.63
C ILE A 43 4.27 -18.56 -1.25
N ARG A 44 4.71 -17.64 -0.38
CA ARG A 44 5.01 -17.91 1.03
C ARG A 44 4.15 -17.03 1.91
N TYR A 45 3.78 -17.56 3.08
CA TYR A 45 3.00 -16.84 4.07
C TYR A 45 3.85 -16.55 5.30
N GLN A 46 3.70 -15.34 5.84
CA GLN A 46 4.23 -14.97 7.15
C GLN A 46 3.18 -14.10 7.86
N PRO A 47 2.81 -14.41 9.12
CA PRO A 47 1.93 -13.56 9.91
C PRO A 47 2.49 -12.14 10.06
N SER A 48 1.63 -11.12 9.92
CA SER A 48 2.04 -9.71 10.01
C SER A 48 2.67 -9.37 11.37
N LYS A 49 2.18 -9.97 12.46
CA LYS A 49 2.75 -9.81 13.79
C LYS A 49 4.19 -10.33 13.89
N GLU A 50 4.46 -11.53 13.37
CA GLU A 50 5.80 -12.11 13.38
C GLU A 50 6.77 -11.28 12.54
N ARG A 51 6.34 -10.87 11.33
CA ARG A 51 7.13 -10.00 10.45
C ARG A 51 7.48 -8.66 11.13
N PHE A 52 6.52 -8.09 11.86
CA PHE A 52 6.71 -6.85 12.59
C PHE A 52 7.72 -6.99 13.73
N GLU A 53 7.63 -8.08 14.51
CA GLU A 53 8.54 -8.34 15.62
C GLU A 53 9.98 -8.61 15.13
N GLU A 54 10.14 -9.37 14.04
CA GLU A 54 11.44 -9.55 13.38
C GLU A 54 12.04 -8.23 12.93
N GLY A 55 11.25 -7.40 12.23
CA GLY A 55 11.68 -6.08 11.78
C GLY A 55 12.09 -5.18 12.94
N SER A 56 11.28 -5.15 14.01
CA SER A 56 11.51 -4.35 15.21
C SER A 56 12.80 -4.76 15.93
N LYS A 57 13.10 -6.06 16.01
CA LYS A 57 14.35 -6.58 16.58
C LYS A 57 15.57 -6.12 15.76
N LEU A 58 15.49 -6.20 14.44
CA LEU A 58 16.55 -5.72 13.54
C LEU A 58 16.76 -4.21 13.67
N THR A 59 15.69 -3.42 13.75
CA THR A 59 15.78 -1.97 13.96
C THR A 59 16.44 -1.64 15.30
N ALA A 60 16.05 -2.33 16.36
CA ALA A 60 16.58 -2.12 17.71
C ALA A 60 18.05 -2.56 17.85
N ALA A 61 18.46 -3.62 17.15
CA ALA A 61 19.85 -4.09 17.12
C ALA A 61 20.80 -3.09 16.45
N GLY A 62 20.29 -2.22 15.56
CA GLY A 62 21.09 -1.25 14.83
C GLY A 62 21.96 -1.89 13.75
N GLY A 63 22.99 -1.15 13.29
CA GLY A 63 23.94 -1.64 12.30
C GLY A 63 23.38 -1.74 10.87
N PRO A 64 24.03 -2.54 9.98
CA PRO A 64 23.73 -2.56 8.55
C PRO A 64 22.28 -2.94 8.20
N ASP A 65 21.64 -3.79 9.01
CA ASP A 65 20.28 -4.28 8.78
C ASP A 65 19.18 -3.40 9.39
N GLN A 66 19.53 -2.31 10.09
CA GLN A 66 18.57 -1.46 10.79
C GLN A 66 17.47 -0.93 9.87
N GLN A 67 17.85 -0.44 8.69
CA GLN A 67 16.92 0.15 7.71
C GLN A 67 15.99 -0.91 7.12
N LYS A 68 16.52 -2.10 6.86
CA LYS A 68 15.73 -3.26 6.42
C LYS A 68 14.72 -3.66 7.50
N GLY A 69 15.15 -3.73 8.76
CA GLY A 69 14.28 -4.00 9.90
C GLY A 69 13.15 -2.98 10.01
N PHE A 70 13.47 -1.70 9.83
CA PHE A 70 12.49 -0.62 9.91
C PHE A 70 11.45 -0.75 8.79
N GLY A 71 11.90 -1.00 7.56
CA GLY A 71 11.01 -1.25 6.42
C GLY A 71 10.10 -2.46 6.65
N MET A 72 10.65 -3.58 7.16
CA MET A 72 9.89 -4.78 7.48
C MET A 72 8.77 -4.49 8.49
N ALA A 73 9.08 -3.81 9.59
CA ALA A 73 8.11 -3.47 10.62
C ALA A 73 7.04 -2.51 10.11
N MET A 74 7.45 -1.46 9.39
CA MET A 74 6.55 -0.45 8.83
C MET A 74 5.52 -1.08 7.87
N TYR A 75 5.96 -1.86 6.88
CA TYR A 75 5.05 -2.50 5.94
C TYR A 75 4.16 -3.56 6.60
N ALA A 76 4.72 -4.37 7.52
CA ALA A 76 3.93 -5.38 8.21
C ALA A 76 2.79 -4.78 9.04
N ARG A 77 3.01 -3.60 9.65
CA ARG A 77 2.04 -2.94 10.52
C ARG A 77 0.72 -2.62 9.81
N VAL A 78 0.76 -2.26 8.52
CA VAL A 78 -0.43 -1.93 7.72
C VAL A 78 -1.37 -3.14 7.60
N PHE A 79 -0.84 -4.36 7.66
CA PHE A 79 -1.61 -5.61 7.55
C PHE A 79 -2.01 -6.21 8.90
N PHE A 80 -2.02 -5.43 9.97
CA PHE A 80 -2.54 -5.91 11.25
C PHE A 80 -4.08 -6.01 11.19
N PRO A 81 -4.69 -7.03 11.83
CA PRO A 81 -6.13 -7.24 11.78
C PRO A 81 -6.92 -6.21 12.61
N ASN A 82 -6.24 -5.26 13.27
CA ASN A 82 -6.87 -4.21 14.07
C ASN A 82 -7.39 -3.03 13.23
N GLY A 83 -7.28 -3.10 11.90
CA GLY A 83 -7.85 -2.10 10.99
C GLY A 83 -7.02 -0.83 10.81
N ASP A 84 -5.80 -0.76 11.36
CA ASP A 84 -4.95 0.44 11.23
C ASP A 84 -4.58 0.76 9.77
N GLY A 85 -4.53 -0.24 8.89
CA GLY A 85 -4.35 -0.05 7.45
C GLY A 85 -5.61 0.39 6.70
N ASN A 86 -6.79 0.30 7.32
CA ASN A 86 -8.07 0.71 6.74
C ASN A 86 -8.52 2.04 7.37
N TYR A 87 -7.87 3.12 6.98
CA TYR A 87 -8.22 4.46 7.45
C TYR A 87 -9.58 4.95 6.93
N GLU A 88 -10.06 4.44 5.79
CA GLU A 88 -11.39 4.74 5.28
C GLU A 88 -12.47 4.37 6.30
N ALA A 89 -12.41 3.15 6.85
CA ALA A 89 -13.38 2.69 7.85
C ALA A 89 -13.37 3.52 9.14
N LYS A 90 -12.23 4.12 9.49
CA LYS A 90 -12.04 4.86 10.76
C LYS A 90 -12.28 6.36 10.64
N HIS A 91 -11.90 6.95 9.51
CA HIS A 91 -11.84 8.40 9.34
C HIS A 91 -12.70 8.92 8.18
N GLY A 92 -13.19 8.04 7.30
CA GLY A 92 -13.78 8.42 6.03
C GLY A 92 -12.75 8.95 5.03
N LEU A 93 -13.18 9.16 3.79
CA LEU A 93 -12.34 9.68 2.71
C LEU A 93 -12.91 10.99 2.16
N ALA A 94 -12.03 11.89 1.75
CA ALA A 94 -12.40 13.14 1.11
C ALA A 94 -12.50 13.03 -0.43
N ASN A 95 -12.28 11.84 -1.00
CA ASN A 95 -12.23 11.62 -2.44
C ASN A 95 -13.42 12.23 -3.18
N GLU A 96 -14.66 11.91 -2.78
CA GLU A 96 -15.86 12.40 -3.46
C GLU A 96 -16.01 13.92 -3.35
N VAL A 97 -15.79 14.46 -2.15
CA VAL A 97 -15.89 15.90 -1.87
C VAL A 97 -14.87 16.70 -2.69
N LEU A 98 -13.70 16.12 -2.93
CA LEU A 98 -12.64 16.71 -3.75
C LEU A 98 -12.75 16.35 -5.24
N GLY A 99 -13.72 15.53 -5.63
CA GLY A 99 -13.87 15.06 -7.01
C GLY A 99 -12.70 14.21 -7.51
N LEU A 100 -12.00 13.50 -6.62
CA LEU A 100 -10.88 12.64 -6.99
C LEU A 100 -11.38 11.40 -7.75
N PRO A 101 -10.65 10.96 -8.80
CA PRO A 101 -11.05 9.81 -9.58
C PRO A 101 -10.95 8.51 -8.78
N LYS A 102 -11.67 7.49 -9.23
CA LYS A 102 -11.39 6.10 -8.87
C LYS A 102 -10.40 5.53 -9.87
N GLU A 103 -9.30 4.99 -9.38
CA GLU A 103 -8.22 4.49 -10.22
C GLU A 103 -8.36 2.99 -10.49
N ASP A 104 -7.95 2.55 -11.68
CA ASP A 104 -7.88 1.14 -12.06
C ASP A 104 -6.51 0.57 -11.68
N LEU A 105 -6.52 -0.46 -10.81
CA LEU A 105 -5.29 -1.11 -10.33
C LEU A 105 -4.47 -1.73 -11.48
N ASP A 106 -5.12 -2.35 -12.46
CA ASP A 106 -4.46 -2.99 -13.59
C ASP A 106 -3.85 -1.93 -14.51
N GLU A 107 -4.46 -0.74 -14.61
CA GLU A 107 -3.86 0.39 -15.33
C GLU A 107 -2.57 0.86 -14.66
N SER A 108 -2.58 1.10 -13.35
CA SER A 108 -1.36 1.46 -12.61
C SER A 108 -0.28 0.37 -12.69
N THR A 109 -0.71 -0.89 -12.68
CA THR A 109 0.18 -2.05 -12.83
C THR A 109 0.79 -2.12 -14.25
N ARG A 110 0.01 -1.81 -15.30
CA ARG A 110 0.53 -1.67 -16.67
C ARG A 110 1.51 -0.50 -16.79
N ASN A 111 1.27 0.60 -16.07
CA ASN A 111 2.19 1.74 -16.06
C ASN A 111 3.56 1.32 -15.49
N LEU A 112 3.56 0.59 -14.37
CA LEU A 112 4.77 0.00 -13.80
C LEU A 112 5.50 -0.88 -14.82
N LYS A 113 4.78 -1.78 -15.50
CA LYS A 113 5.38 -2.62 -16.54
C LYS A 113 6.08 -1.79 -17.62
N ARG A 114 5.43 -0.73 -18.12
CA ARG A 114 6.03 0.17 -19.13
C ARG A 114 7.29 0.87 -18.62
N MET A 115 7.31 1.30 -17.35
CA MET A 115 8.49 1.91 -16.73
C MET A 115 9.67 0.92 -16.70
N MET A 116 9.41 -0.33 -16.29
CA MET A 116 10.40 -1.39 -16.29
C MET A 116 10.94 -1.69 -17.70
N ASP A 117 10.04 -1.80 -18.69
CA ASP A 117 10.40 -2.06 -20.09
C ASP A 117 11.25 -0.91 -20.69
N SER A 118 11.07 0.32 -20.20
CA SER A 118 11.85 1.50 -20.64
C SER A 118 13.20 1.67 -19.93
N ASN A 119 13.59 0.73 -19.07
CA ASN A 119 14.82 0.80 -18.25
C ASN A 119 14.89 2.08 -17.40
N TRP A 120 13.74 2.57 -16.94
CA TRP A 120 13.65 3.71 -16.02
C TRP A 120 14.03 3.23 -14.62
N VAL A 121 15.24 3.61 -14.19
CA VAL A 121 15.77 3.41 -12.83
C VAL A 121 16.13 4.77 -12.25
#